data_AF-A0A6N8DLP2-F1
#
_entry.id   AF-A0A6N8DLP2-F1
#
_cell.length_a   1.000
_cell.length_b   1.000
_cell.length_c   1.000
_cell.angle_alpha   90.00
_cell.angle_beta   90.00
_cell.angle_gamma   90.00
#
_symmetry.space_group_name_H-M   'P 1'
#
loop_
_entity.id
_entity.type
_entity.pdbx_description
1 polymer ?
#
loop_
_entity_poly.entity_id
_entity_poly.type
_entity_poly.pdbx_seq_one_letter_code
_entity_poly.pdbx_strand_id
1 'polypeptide(L)'
;MFARKTAAGFALLSLALAQTLSGCSTVSMAEGGAHPGSQMQASFSNVGGLFSGGPDAPAYSTRIFVVSTRKGGNHSTELTPGAVARYSLDTITVPPGHEAGDLERPNWGAPDPRRHIAVADHSALDDREFRSQLAAQISGRVGLSRDVLVYVHGFNTSLDDARFRLAQLVVDGNFSGVPVLFTWPSKSALLAYGADKESATASRDAYLKVLNEIAATPGVGRVHILAHSMGTWLTMETLREAALSGTPDLNGKLGQVLLAAPDIDLSVFRQQISRLDASKFSVFVSKGDRALQLSAGLQGDRRLGALDPGSSRDRELIDGLGVSVYDISAFSSGLIGHDNYANAPAVVSQIGATLNKAPTDQGQAVIDAGADRSVRPDPRAITTTDLPPVAEEQKAAQ
;
A
#
# COMPACT_ATOMS: atom_id res chain seq x y z
N MET A 1 -71.49 8.02 -24.94
CA MET A 1 -71.13 8.19 -26.36
C MET A 1 -70.29 6.97 -26.76
N PHE A 2 -70.76 6.16 -27.72
CA PHE A 2 -70.02 5.00 -28.28
C PHE A 2 -68.95 5.50 -29.28
N ALA A 3 -67.96 4.76 -29.82
CA ALA A 3 -67.65 3.31 -29.93
C ALA A 3 -66.10 3.12 -29.87
N ARG A 4 -65.44 1.97 -29.63
CA ARG A 4 -65.54 0.58 -30.14
C ARG A 4 -65.21 0.36 -31.64
N LYS A 5 -64.00 -0.15 -31.92
CA LYS A 5 -63.60 -1.14 -32.96
C LYS A 5 -62.35 -1.86 -32.41
N THR A 6 -62.24 -3.19 -32.18
CA THR A 6 -62.35 -4.39 -33.03
C THR A 6 -61.33 -4.47 -34.18
N ALA A 7 -60.71 -5.60 -34.55
CA ALA A 7 -60.46 -6.92 -33.93
C ALA A 7 -59.64 -7.77 -34.94
N ALA A 8 -59.10 -8.92 -34.50
CA ALA A 8 -58.41 -9.96 -35.31
C ALA A 8 -57.07 -9.55 -35.99
N GLY A 9 -56.07 -10.42 -36.14
CA GLY A 9 -55.92 -11.81 -35.67
C GLY A 9 -55.66 -12.80 -36.81
N PHE A 10 -54.46 -13.41 -36.82
CA PHE A 10 -54.20 -14.67 -37.50
C PHE A 10 -53.12 -15.45 -36.72
N ALA A 11 -53.25 -16.76 -36.70
CA ALA A 11 -52.38 -17.70 -35.98
C ALA A 11 -51.80 -18.75 -36.94
N LEU A 12 -51.07 -19.74 -36.38
CA LEU A 12 -50.56 -20.96 -37.04
C LEU A 12 -49.25 -20.74 -37.86
N LEU A 13 -48.27 -21.64 -37.89
CA LEU A 13 -48.10 -22.95 -37.22
C LEU A 13 -46.61 -23.26 -36.96
N SER A 14 -46.36 -24.17 -36.02
CA SER A 14 -45.08 -24.74 -35.61
C SER A 14 -44.32 -25.53 -36.68
N LEU A 15 -43.00 -25.68 -36.50
CA LEU A 15 -42.38 -27.01 -36.54
C LEU A 15 -41.17 -27.10 -35.59
N ALA A 16 -41.04 -28.23 -34.91
CA ALA A 16 -39.92 -28.53 -34.01
C ALA A 16 -38.96 -29.54 -34.68
N LEU A 17 -37.66 -29.48 -34.36
CA LEU A 17 -36.80 -30.65 -34.46
C LEU A 17 -35.64 -30.56 -33.46
N ALA A 18 -35.63 -31.47 -32.49
CA ALA A 18 -34.45 -31.81 -31.72
C ALA A 18 -33.76 -33.01 -32.38
N GLN A 19 -32.43 -33.07 -32.37
CA GLN A 19 -31.71 -34.32 -32.60
C GLN A 19 -30.61 -34.53 -31.57
N THR A 20 -30.59 -35.75 -31.05
CA THR A 20 -29.60 -36.30 -30.13
C THR A 20 -28.90 -37.47 -30.81
N LEU A 21 -27.57 -37.46 -30.80
CA LEU A 21 -26.69 -38.59 -31.12
C LEU A 21 -25.55 -38.48 -30.08
N SER A 22 -25.33 -39.39 -29.12
CA SER A 22 -25.42 -40.87 -29.10
C SER A 22 -24.49 -41.54 -30.12
N GLY A 23 -23.20 -41.59 -29.76
CA GLY A 23 -22.20 -42.48 -30.35
C GLY A 23 -21.50 -43.27 -29.25
N CYS A 24 -21.82 -44.55 -29.11
CA CYS A 24 -21.09 -45.50 -28.26
C CYS A 24 -20.02 -46.22 -29.08
N SER A 25 -18.86 -46.49 -28.49
CA SER A 25 -17.88 -47.47 -28.98
C SER A 25 -17.14 -48.15 -27.82
N THR A 26 -17.08 -49.48 -27.87
CA THR A 26 -16.50 -50.39 -26.85
C THR A 26 -16.02 -51.67 -27.58
N VAL A 27 -15.18 -52.57 -27.04
CA VAL A 27 -14.49 -52.72 -25.74
C VAL A 27 -13.01 -53.07 -26.03
N SER A 28 -12.04 -52.62 -25.22
CA SER A 28 -10.91 -53.51 -24.87
C SER A 28 -10.32 -53.20 -23.50
N MET A 29 -10.16 -54.26 -22.70
CA MET A 29 -9.63 -54.25 -21.33
C MET A 29 -8.17 -54.69 -21.33
N ALA A 30 -7.35 -54.03 -20.51
CA ALA A 30 -6.15 -54.61 -19.91
C ALA A 30 -5.94 -53.94 -18.55
N GLU A 31 -5.71 -54.76 -17.51
CA GLU A 31 -5.80 -54.34 -16.10
C GLU A 31 -4.51 -53.67 -15.58
N GLY A 32 -4.65 -52.80 -14.57
CA GLY A 32 -3.53 -52.15 -13.88
C GLY A 32 -4.01 -50.95 -13.05
N GLY A 33 -4.54 -51.22 -11.85
CA GLY A 33 -5.35 -50.25 -11.11
C GLY A 33 -4.60 -49.13 -10.35
N ALA A 34 -5.27 -47.98 -10.22
CA ALA A 34 -5.02 -46.96 -9.19
C ALA A 34 -6.31 -46.15 -8.93
N HIS A 35 -6.44 -45.54 -7.75
CA HIS A 35 -7.67 -44.85 -7.29
C HIS A 35 -7.98 -43.54 -8.04
N PRO A 36 -9.27 -43.13 -8.15
CA PRO A 36 -9.65 -41.85 -8.75
C PRO A 36 -9.46 -40.69 -7.77
N GLY A 37 -8.67 -39.68 -8.15
CA GLY A 37 -8.35 -38.55 -7.28
C GLY A 37 -7.61 -37.40 -7.96
N SER A 38 -8.13 -36.90 -9.10
CA SER A 38 -7.47 -35.83 -9.85
C SER A 38 -8.46 -34.90 -10.58
N GLN A 39 -8.76 -33.75 -9.97
CA GLN A 39 -8.94 -32.47 -10.69
C GLN A 39 -9.05 -31.27 -9.72
N MET A 40 -7.99 -31.01 -8.95
CA MET A 40 -7.73 -29.67 -8.39
C MET A 40 -6.24 -29.47 -8.09
N GLN A 41 -5.40 -29.61 -9.11
CA GLN A 41 -3.99 -29.23 -8.99
C GLN A 41 -3.86 -27.74 -9.31
N ALA A 42 -3.94 -26.91 -8.27
CA ALA A 42 -3.63 -25.50 -8.37
C ALA A 42 -2.14 -25.32 -8.68
N SER A 43 -1.83 -24.56 -9.73
CA SER A 43 -0.46 -24.32 -10.19
C SER A 43 0.34 -23.44 -9.22
N PHE A 44 0.90 -24.06 -8.19
CA PHE A 44 1.87 -23.43 -7.29
C PHE A 44 3.28 -23.95 -7.62
N SER A 45 4.03 -23.21 -8.43
CA SER A 45 5.47 -23.41 -8.63
C SER A 45 6.15 -22.13 -9.11
N ASN A 46 7.35 -21.87 -8.59
CA ASN A 46 8.31 -20.82 -8.95
C ASN A 46 8.10 -19.39 -8.41
N VAL A 47 8.57 -19.19 -7.17
CA VAL A 47 9.02 -17.89 -6.60
C VAL A 47 10.27 -17.34 -7.33
N GLY A 48 10.91 -18.11 -8.21
CA GLY A 48 12.16 -17.74 -8.90
C GLY A 48 12.04 -17.18 -10.32
N GLY A 49 10.83 -17.02 -10.87
CA GLY A 49 10.60 -16.63 -12.28
C GLY A 49 10.00 -15.24 -12.51
N LEU A 50 9.97 -14.38 -11.49
CA LEU A 50 9.05 -13.23 -11.38
C LEU A 50 9.21 -12.08 -12.40
N PHE A 51 10.21 -12.09 -13.28
CA PHE A 51 10.51 -10.97 -14.19
C PHE A 51 10.73 -11.40 -15.66
N SER A 52 10.05 -12.45 -16.12
CA SER A 52 10.12 -12.89 -17.53
C SER A 52 8.79 -13.46 -18.03
N GLY A 53 7.70 -12.73 -17.77
CA GLY A 53 6.43 -12.95 -18.47
C GLY A 53 6.49 -12.31 -19.86
N GLY A 54 6.23 -13.09 -20.91
CA GLY A 54 5.93 -12.53 -22.23
C GLY A 54 4.58 -11.79 -22.23
N PRO A 55 4.17 -11.20 -23.36
CA PRO A 55 2.90 -10.46 -23.47
C PRO A 55 1.63 -11.28 -23.18
N ASP A 56 1.74 -12.61 -23.09
CA ASP A 56 0.66 -13.55 -22.77
C ASP A 56 0.63 -14.00 -21.28
N ALA A 57 1.52 -13.49 -20.42
CA ALA A 57 1.47 -13.79 -18.99
C ALA A 57 0.19 -13.20 -18.35
N PRO A 58 -0.40 -13.84 -17.32
CA PRO A 58 -1.59 -13.32 -16.67
C PRO A 58 -1.28 -12.05 -15.86
N ALA A 59 -2.19 -11.07 -15.88
CA ALA A 59 -2.08 -9.87 -15.06
C ALA A 59 -2.09 -10.22 -13.57
N TYR A 60 -1.17 -9.64 -12.80
CA TYR A 60 -1.14 -9.81 -11.34
C TYR A 60 -2.42 -9.21 -10.76
N SER A 61 -3.08 -9.93 -9.85
CA SER A 61 -4.32 -9.47 -9.21
C SER A 61 -4.13 -9.39 -7.71
N THR A 62 -4.33 -8.20 -7.14
CA THR A 62 -4.27 -7.97 -5.69
C THR A 62 -5.63 -7.51 -5.16
N ARG A 63 -6.03 -8.04 -4.01
CA ARG A 63 -7.28 -7.66 -3.33
C ARG A 63 -6.95 -6.66 -2.24
N ILE A 64 -7.43 -5.43 -2.39
CA ILE A 64 -7.23 -4.36 -1.42
C ILE A 64 -8.55 -4.06 -0.71
N PHE A 65 -8.52 -3.94 0.61
CA PHE A 65 -9.63 -3.29 1.31
C PHE A 65 -9.53 -1.79 1.11
N VAL A 66 -10.66 -1.12 0.88
CA VAL A 66 -10.72 0.34 0.81
C VAL A 66 -11.64 0.85 1.91
N VAL A 67 -11.14 1.83 2.65
CA VAL A 67 -11.84 2.49 3.75
C VAL A 67 -11.87 3.98 3.45
N SER A 68 -13.05 4.51 3.18
CA SER A 68 -13.22 5.83 2.57
C SER A 68 -14.14 6.74 3.37
N THR A 69 -13.64 7.91 3.79
CA THR A 69 -14.47 9.01 4.33
C THR A 69 -15.00 9.92 3.22
N ARG A 70 -14.70 9.62 1.94
CA ARG A 70 -15.27 10.34 0.79
C ARG A 70 -16.75 10.00 0.66
N LYS A 71 -17.59 11.00 0.36
CA LYS A 71 -19.03 10.84 0.14
C LYS A 71 -19.39 10.22 -1.21
N GLY A 72 -18.63 10.53 -2.26
CA GLY A 72 -18.88 10.09 -3.64
C GLY A 72 -17.86 9.09 -4.19
N GLY A 73 -17.75 9.05 -5.53
CA GLY A 73 -16.80 8.22 -6.28
C GLY A 73 -15.43 8.87 -6.49
N ASN A 74 -14.75 8.52 -7.61
CA ASN A 74 -13.30 8.70 -7.78
C ASN A 74 -12.74 10.09 -7.40
N HIS A 75 -13.32 11.16 -7.97
CA HIS A 75 -12.88 12.54 -7.74
C HIS A 75 -13.71 13.26 -6.66
N SER A 76 -14.37 12.53 -5.76
CA SER A 76 -15.19 13.15 -4.72
C SER A 76 -14.32 13.87 -3.69
N THR A 77 -14.64 15.16 -3.53
CA THR A 77 -13.99 16.11 -2.63
C THR A 77 -14.84 16.43 -1.40
N GLU A 78 -15.97 15.75 -1.26
CA GLU A 78 -16.90 15.89 -0.15
C GLU A 78 -16.66 14.80 0.90
N LEU A 79 -16.64 15.20 2.17
CA LEU A 79 -16.63 14.30 3.31
C LEU A 79 -18.03 13.69 3.50
N THR A 80 -18.09 12.44 3.95
CA THR A 80 -19.33 11.87 4.48
C THR A 80 -19.83 12.70 5.67
N PRO A 81 -21.16 12.79 5.89
CA PRO A 81 -21.69 13.41 7.11
C PRO A 81 -21.09 12.76 8.35
N GLY A 82 -20.47 13.55 9.23
CA GLY A 82 -19.77 13.05 10.42
C GLY A 82 -18.49 12.26 10.14
N ALA A 83 -17.89 12.38 8.96
CA ALA A 83 -16.67 11.66 8.54
C ALA A 83 -16.76 10.12 8.59
N VAL A 84 -17.98 9.56 8.61
CA VAL A 84 -18.22 8.11 8.69
C VAL A 84 -17.53 7.38 7.53
N ALA A 85 -16.71 6.38 7.85
CA ALA A 85 -16.05 5.53 6.87
C ALA A 85 -17.06 4.62 6.15
N ARG A 86 -16.84 4.44 4.84
CA ARG A 86 -17.47 3.41 4.01
C ARG A 86 -16.42 2.38 3.60
N TYR A 87 -16.81 1.12 3.55
CA TYR A 87 -15.89 0.01 3.30
C TYR A 87 -16.16 -0.60 1.91
N SER A 88 -15.09 -1.05 1.24
CA SER A 88 -15.19 -1.95 0.09
C SER A 88 -14.00 -2.91 0.04
N LEU A 89 -14.12 -3.93 -0.79
CA LEU A 89 -13.06 -4.84 -1.16
C LEU A 89 -12.96 -4.85 -2.68
N ASP A 90 -11.82 -4.38 -3.17
CA ASP A 90 -11.58 -4.12 -4.58
C ASP A 90 -10.50 -5.09 -5.09
N THR A 91 -10.69 -5.63 -6.29
CA THR A 91 -9.64 -6.40 -6.97
C THR A 91 -8.98 -5.49 -8.00
N ILE A 92 -7.69 -5.22 -7.80
CA ILE A 92 -6.87 -4.41 -8.71
C ILE A 92 -6.00 -5.33 -9.55
N THR A 93 -6.04 -5.16 -10.87
CA THR A 93 -5.13 -5.81 -11.81
C THR A 93 -3.94 -4.91 -12.10
N VAL A 94 -2.74 -5.49 -12.12
CA VAL A 94 -1.47 -4.87 -12.54
C VAL A 94 -0.98 -5.61 -13.79
N PRO A 95 -0.60 -4.90 -14.87
CA PRO A 95 -0.37 -5.52 -16.18
C PRO A 95 0.86 -6.45 -16.17
N PRO A 96 0.95 -7.43 -17.08
CA PRO A 96 2.06 -8.40 -17.09
C PRO A 96 3.43 -7.77 -17.41
N GLY A 97 3.43 -6.68 -18.16
CA GLY A 97 4.62 -5.87 -18.49
C GLY A 97 4.83 -4.68 -17.56
N HIS A 98 4.38 -4.76 -16.30
CA HIS A 98 4.57 -3.70 -15.31
C HIS A 98 6.05 -3.48 -15.00
N GLU A 99 6.50 -2.23 -15.02
CA GLU A 99 7.83 -1.84 -14.56
C GLU A 99 7.74 -1.21 -13.16
N ALA A 100 8.68 -1.58 -12.27
CA ALA A 100 8.61 -1.15 -10.89
C ALA A 100 8.66 0.38 -10.77
N GLY A 101 7.74 0.95 -10.01
CA GLY A 101 7.56 2.39 -9.83
C GLY A 101 6.52 3.03 -10.75
N ASP A 102 6.23 2.43 -11.91
CA ASP A 102 5.29 3.02 -12.86
C ASP A 102 3.83 2.90 -12.41
N LEU A 103 2.96 3.73 -12.97
CA LEU A 103 1.52 3.59 -12.85
C LEU A 103 0.91 3.64 -14.25
N GLU A 104 0.83 2.49 -14.90
CA GLU A 104 0.35 2.39 -16.27
C GLU A 104 -1.12 2.75 -16.35
N ARG A 105 -1.44 3.78 -17.15
CA ARG A 105 -2.76 4.40 -17.22
C ARG A 105 -3.14 4.66 -18.67
N PRO A 106 -4.45 4.58 -19.02
CA PRO A 106 -4.91 5.00 -20.33
C PRO A 106 -4.69 6.50 -20.51
N ASN A 107 -3.93 6.90 -21.53
CA ASN A 107 -3.84 8.30 -21.97
C ASN A 107 -5.18 8.83 -22.50
N TRP A 108 -6.06 7.92 -22.94
CA TRP A 108 -7.43 8.18 -23.37
C TRP A 108 -8.24 6.88 -23.36
N GLY A 109 -9.57 6.97 -23.26
CA GLY A 109 -10.46 5.83 -23.32
C GLY A 109 -10.55 5.02 -22.00
N ALA A 110 -11.10 3.81 -22.09
CA ALA A 110 -11.22 2.90 -20.96
C ALA A 110 -9.87 2.22 -20.64
N PRO A 111 -9.60 1.84 -19.38
CA PRO A 111 -8.43 1.05 -19.04
C PRO A 111 -8.47 -0.34 -19.69
N ASP A 112 -7.30 -0.93 -19.91
CA ASP A 112 -7.10 -2.27 -20.46
C ASP A 112 -6.24 -3.02 -19.44
N PRO A 113 -6.77 -4.03 -18.72
CA PRO A 113 -6.02 -4.76 -17.68
C PRO A 113 -4.73 -5.44 -18.16
N ARG A 114 -4.51 -5.59 -19.47
CA ARG A 114 -3.24 -6.09 -20.04
C ARG A 114 -2.16 -5.02 -20.16
N ARG A 115 -2.54 -3.74 -20.05
CA ARG A 115 -1.68 -2.58 -20.34
C ARG A 115 -1.67 -1.52 -19.25
N HIS A 116 -2.68 -1.51 -18.38
CA HIS A 116 -2.95 -0.47 -17.40
C HIS A 116 -3.31 -1.09 -16.06
N ILE A 117 -2.93 -0.45 -14.96
CA ILE A 117 -3.44 -0.79 -13.64
C ILE A 117 -4.94 -0.41 -13.62
N ALA A 118 -5.80 -1.33 -13.18
CA ALA A 118 -7.24 -1.18 -13.29
C ALA A 118 -8.00 -1.84 -12.15
N VAL A 119 -9.15 -1.26 -11.78
CA VAL A 119 -10.14 -1.94 -10.91
C VAL A 119 -10.86 -2.97 -11.76
N ALA A 120 -10.69 -4.25 -11.43
CA ALA A 120 -11.34 -5.37 -12.11
C ALA A 120 -12.64 -5.81 -11.42
N ASP A 121 -12.73 -5.63 -10.10
CA ASP A 121 -13.93 -5.91 -9.31
C ASP A 121 -14.04 -4.92 -8.13
N HIS A 122 -15.27 -4.63 -7.69
CA HIS A 122 -15.58 -3.73 -6.59
C HIS A 122 -16.79 -4.24 -5.80
N SER A 123 -16.56 -4.61 -4.54
CA SER A 123 -17.60 -5.07 -3.63
C SER A 123 -17.72 -4.12 -2.45
N ALA A 124 -18.82 -3.36 -2.35
CA ALA A 124 -19.13 -2.55 -1.18
C ALA A 124 -19.44 -3.45 0.03
N LEU A 125 -18.98 -3.06 1.22
CA LEU A 125 -19.10 -3.83 2.47
C LEU A 125 -19.68 -2.98 3.59
N ASP A 126 -20.40 -3.60 4.52
CA ASP A 126 -20.69 -3.03 5.84
C ASP A 126 -19.55 -3.29 6.87
N ASP A 127 -19.63 -2.68 8.06
CA ASP A 127 -18.64 -2.86 9.14
C ASP A 127 -18.45 -4.32 9.58
N ARG A 128 -19.48 -5.18 9.47
CA ARG A 128 -19.41 -6.61 9.83
C ARG A 128 -18.75 -7.41 8.71
N GLU A 129 -19.12 -7.14 7.47
CA GLU A 129 -18.54 -7.76 6.27
C GLU A 129 -17.06 -7.40 6.12
N PHE A 130 -16.67 -6.14 6.35
CA PHE A 130 -15.26 -5.73 6.38
C PHE A 130 -14.45 -6.59 7.36
N ARG A 131 -14.88 -6.69 8.62
CA ARG A 131 -14.19 -7.48 9.65
C ARG A 131 -14.17 -8.98 9.35
N SER A 132 -15.26 -9.54 8.82
CA SER A 132 -15.33 -10.97 8.50
C SER A 132 -14.46 -11.33 7.28
N GLN A 133 -14.45 -10.51 6.24
CA GLN A 133 -13.59 -10.66 5.07
C GLN A 133 -12.11 -10.48 5.44
N LEU A 134 -11.78 -9.50 6.30
CA LEU A 134 -10.42 -9.31 6.81
C LEU A 134 -9.96 -10.54 7.61
N ALA A 135 -10.77 -11.01 8.56
CA ALA A 135 -10.48 -12.22 9.33
C ALA A 135 -10.27 -13.45 8.43
N ALA A 136 -11.11 -13.64 7.41
CA ALA A 136 -10.99 -14.74 6.45
C ALA A 136 -9.67 -14.66 5.64
N GLN A 137 -9.32 -13.47 5.15
CA GLN A 137 -8.06 -13.23 4.43
C GLN A 137 -6.81 -13.44 5.30
N ILE A 138 -6.91 -13.18 6.60
CA ILE A 138 -5.85 -13.41 7.59
C ILE A 138 -5.74 -14.90 7.94
N SER A 139 -6.86 -15.60 8.15
CA SER A 139 -6.86 -17.01 8.51
C SER A 139 -6.34 -17.92 7.37
N GLY A 140 -6.61 -17.55 6.11
CA GLY A 140 -6.14 -18.28 4.94
C GLY A 140 -4.63 -18.16 4.65
N ARG A 141 -3.91 -17.27 5.34
CA ARG A 141 -2.47 -17.06 5.16
C ARG A 141 -1.66 -18.09 5.96
N VAL A 142 -1.42 -19.24 5.34
CA VAL A 142 -0.45 -20.26 5.77
C VAL A 142 0.87 -20.01 5.03
N GLY A 143 1.98 -19.84 5.75
CA GLY A 143 3.30 -19.58 5.15
C GLY A 143 3.49 -18.16 4.60
N LEU A 144 2.51 -17.27 4.76
CA LEU A 144 2.57 -15.85 4.36
C LEU A 144 2.43 -14.94 5.59
N SER A 145 2.87 -13.68 5.48
CA SER A 145 2.71 -12.72 6.57
C SER A 145 1.23 -12.46 6.88
N ARG A 146 0.87 -12.46 8.17
CA ARG A 146 -0.45 -12.05 8.67
C ARG A 146 -0.48 -10.57 9.07
N ASP A 147 0.54 -9.82 8.70
CA ASP A 147 0.57 -8.38 8.91
C ASP A 147 -0.40 -7.67 7.96
N VAL A 148 -0.83 -6.48 8.36
CA VAL A 148 -1.67 -5.59 7.58
C VAL A 148 -0.85 -4.35 7.24
N LEU A 149 -0.88 -3.92 5.98
CA LEU A 149 -0.34 -2.64 5.54
C LEU A 149 -1.51 -1.68 5.32
N VAL A 150 -1.56 -0.61 6.10
CA VAL A 150 -2.51 0.48 5.89
C VAL A 150 -1.81 1.63 5.16
N TYR A 151 -2.26 1.93 3.94
CA TYR A 151 -1.74 3.03 3.14
C TYR A 151 -2.62 4.27 3.22
N VAL A 152 -2.01 5.44 3.39
CA VAL A 152 -2.67 6.75 3.46
C VAL A 152 -2.05 7.71 2.44
N HIS A 153 -2.85 8.13 1.47
CA HIS A 153 -2.39 9.01 0.39
C HIS A 153 -2.21 10.48 0.82
N GLY A 154 -1.43 11.22 0.03
CA GLY A 154 -1.21 12.66 0.13
C GLY A 154 -2.33 13.53 -0.41
N PHE A 155 -2.04 14.82 -0.62
CA PHE A 155 -2.98 15.76 -1.23
C PHE A 155 -3.13 15.54 -2.75
N ASN A 156 -4.08 16.22 -3.39
CA ASN A 156 -4.37 16.18 -4.84
C ASN A 156 -4.63 14.77 -5.44
N THR A 157 -4.89 13.76 -4.60
CA THR A 157 -4.98 12.35 -5.02
C THR A 157 -6.45 11.91 -5.19
N SER A 158 -6.80 11.27 -6.31
CA SER A 158 -8.12 10.63 -6.50
C SER A 158 -8.20 9.23 -5.85
N LEU A 159 -9.40 8.64 -5.78
CA LEU A 159 -9.58 7.30 -5.21
C LEU A 159 -8.79 6.23 -5.98
N ASP A 160 -8.86 6.27 -7.31
CA ASP A 160 -8.20 5.33 -8.21
C ASP A 160 -6.69 5.54 -8.22
N ASP A 161 -6.21 6.80 -8.12
CA ASP A 161 -4.79 7.06 -7.89
C ASP A 161 -4.28 6.36 -6.62
N ALA A 162 -5.03 6.46 -5.52
CA ALA A 162 -4.67 5.86 -4.26
C ALA A 162 -4.76 4.32 -4.27
N ARG A 163 -5.76 3.75 -4.97
CA ARG A 163 -5.91 2.30 -5.20
C ARG A 163 -4.75 1.73 -6.02
N PHE A 164 -4.43 2.36 -7.15
CA PHE A 164 -3.38 1.90 -8.06
C PHE A 164 -2.00 2.05 -7.42
N ARG A 165 -1.77 3.15 -6.67
CA ARG A 165 -0.55 3.33 -5.90
C ARG A 165 -0.36 2.26 -4.83
N LEU A 166 -1.41 1.88 -4.09
CA LEU A 166 -1.32 0.77 -3.14
C LEU A 166 -1.05 -0.57 -3.84
N ALA A 167 -1.71 -0.85 -4.97
CA ALA A 167 -1.50 -2.08 -5.73
C ALA A 167 -0.04 -2.20 -6.22
N GLN A 168 0.51 -1.12 -6.80
CA GLN A 168 1.90 -1.03 -7.23
C GLN A 168 2.87 -1.22 -6.04
N LEU A 169 2.69 -0.48 -4.94
CA LEU A 169 3.52 -0.63 -3.73
C LEU A 169 3.53 -2.06 -3.15
N VAL A 170 2.41 -2.79 -3.25
CA VAL A 170 2.31 -4.18 -2.78
C VAL A 170 3.04 -5.15 -3.71
N VAL A 171 2.91 -4.97 -5.03
CA VAL A 171 3.58 -5.80 -6.04
C VAL A 171 5.09 -5.56 -6.02
N ASP A 172 5.52 -4.32 -6.19
CA ASP A 172 6.93 -3.93 -6.24
C ASP A 172 7.67 -4.13 -4.91
N GLY A 173 6.99 -3.85 -3.79
CA GLY A 173 7.51 -4.09 -2.45
C GLY A 173 7.49 -5.55 -2.02
N ASN A 174 6.92 -6.44 -2.84
CA ASN A 174 6.68 -7.86 -2.53
C ASN A 174 6.08 -8.06 -1.13
N PHE A 175 5.01 -7.32 -0.83
CA PHE A 175 4.36 -7.36 0.48
C PHE A 175 3.34 -8.51 0.55
N SER A 176 3.61 -9.53 1.38
CA SER A 176 2.77 -10.73 1.49
C SER A 176 1.57 -10.62 2.45
N GLY A 177 1.50 -9.52 3.21
CA GLY A 177 0.40 -9.24 4.15
C GLY A 177 -0.90 -8.79 3.48
N VAL A 178 -1.86 -8.31 4.27
CA VAL A 178 -3.14 -7.75 3.76
C VAL A 178 -2.99 -6.25 3.49
N PRO A 179 -3.25 -5.77 2.26
CA PRO A 179 -3.28 -4.33 1.97
C PRO A 179 -4.65 -3.69 2.26
N VAL A 180 -4.61 -2.53 2.91
CA VAL A 180 -5.77 -1.68 3.21
C VAL A 180 -5.45 -0.25 2.78
N LEU A 181 -6.29 0.36 1.95
CA LEU A 181 -6.26 1.78 1.63
C LEU A 181 -7.16 2.53 2.61
N PHE A 182 -6.62 3.48 3.37
CA PHE A 182 -7.43 4.52 4.00
C PHE A 182 -7.39 5.79 3.12
N THR A 183 -8.56 6.27 2.71
CA THR A 183 -8.70 7.41 1.79
C THR A 183 -9.69 8.43 2.31
N TRP A 184 -9.24 9.69 2.28
CA TRP A 184 -9.95 10.87 2.74
C TRP A 184 -10.18 11.80 1.54
N PRO A 185 -11.21 12.68 1.56
CA PRO A 185 -11.53 13.52 0.41
C PRO A 185 -10.49 14.62 0.22
N SER A 186 -9.48 14.31 -0.58
CA SER A 186 -8.56 15.29 -1.15
C SER A 186 -9.10 15.85 -2.45
N LYS A 187 -9.03 17.18 -2.60
CA LYS A 187 -9.36 17.91 -3.82
C LYS A 187 -8.21 17.80 -4.81
N SER A 188 -8.53 17.34 -6.03
CA SER A 188 -7.62 17.38 -7.18
C SER A 188 -7.42 18.81 -7.72
N ALA A 189 -7.09 19.78 -6.83
CA ALA A 189 -6.90 21.19 -7.14
C ALA A 189 -6.00 21.90 -6.13
N LEU A 190 -4.89 22.49 -6.60
CA LEU A 190 -3.84 23.14 -5.78
C LEU A 190 -4.36 24.26 -4.84
N LEU A 191 -5.39 25.00 -5.23
CA LEU A 191 -5.92 26.13 -4.44
C LEU A 191 -6.69 25.72 -3.18
N ALA A 192 -6.88 24.42 -2.92
CA ALA A 192 -7.75 23.95 -1.85
C ALA A 192 -7.04 23.28 -0.67
N TYR A 193 -5.69 23.35 -0.62
CA TYR A 193 -4.82 22.75 0.40
C TYR A 193 -5.32 22.92 1.86
N GLY A 194 -5.81 24.10 2.23
CA GLY A 194 -6.35 24.34 3.58
C GLY A 194 -7.59 23.49 3.91
N ALA A 195 -8.54 23.44 3.00
CA ALA A 195 -9.77 22.66 3.14
C ALA A 195 -9.52 21.14 3.03
N ASP A 196 -8.47 20.74 2.30
CA ASP A 196 -7.97 19.36 2.30
C ASP A 196 -7.37 18.99 3.65
N LYS A 197 -6.58 19.86 4.28
CA LYS A 197 -6.03 19.64 5.63
C LYS A 197 -7.13 19.54 6.68
N GLU A 198 -8.19 20.36 6.58
CA GLU A 198 -9.40 20.24 7.41
C GLU A 198 -10.09 18.88 7.19
N SER A 199 -10.27 18.46 5.94
CA SER A 199 -10.95 17.22 5.58
C SER A 199 -10.16 15.95 5.99
N ALA A 200 -8.84 16.00 5.86
CA ALA A 200 -7.92 15.00 6.40
C ALA A 200 -8.07 14.95 7.92
N THR A 201 -7.95 16.09 8.61
CA THR A 201 -8.05 16.17 10.09
C THR A 201 -9.41 15.68 10.60
N ALA A 202 -10.50 15.98 9.90
CA ALA A 202 -11.84 15.48 10.22
C ALA A 202 -11.99 13.97 10.02
N SER A 203 -11.12 13.33 9.24
CA SER A 203 -11.12 11.88 8.99
C SER A 203 -10.35 11.08 10.06
N ARG A 204 -9.68 11.73 11.03
CA ARG A 204 -8.81 11.05 12.02
C ARG A 204 -9.59 10.09 12.93
N ASP A 205 -10.76 10.48 13.42
CA ASP A 205 -11.58 9.68 14.34
C ASP A 205 -12.02 8.37 13.66
N ALA A 206 -12.39 8.46 12.37
CA ALA A 206 -12.71 7.31 11.53
C ALA A 206 -11.48 6.44 11.23
N TYR A 207 -10.32 7.05 11.03
CA TYR A 207 -9.07 6.31 10.84
C TYR A 207 -8.68 5.54 12.11
N LEU A 208 -8.80 6.15 13.30
CA LEU A 208 -8.53 5.51 14.58
C LEU A 208 -9.48 4.33 14.85
N LYS A 209 -10.78 4.49 14.57
CA LYS A 209 -11.77 3.39 14.63
C LYS A 209 -11.29 2.20 13.79
N VAL A 210 -10.86 2.46 12.56
CA VAL A 210 -10.44 1.42 11.60
C VAL A 210 -9.14 0.75 12.02
N LEU A 211 -8.13 1.51 12.50
CA LEU A 211 -6.89 0.94 13.04
C LEU A 211 -7.18 0.01 14.23
N ASN A 212 -8.08 0.40 15.13
CA ASN A 212 -8.49 -0.44 16.25
C ASN A 212 -9.28 -1.68 15.81
N GLU A 213 -10.17 -1.57 14.81
CA GLU A 213 -10.90 -2.70 14.22
C GLU A 213 -9.96 -3.72 13.56
N ILE A 214 -8.94 -3.25 12.85
CA ILE A 214 -7.89 -4.09 12.25
C ILE A 214 -7.08 -4.76 13.36
N ALA A 215 -6.59 -4.01 14.35
CA ALA A 215 -5.78 -4.52 15.45
C ALA A 215 -6.52 -5.57 16.30
N ALA A 216 -7.83 -5.41 16.49
CA ALA A 216 -8.70 -6.34 17.21
C ALA A 216 -9.13 -7.57 16.38
N THR A 217 -8.83 -7.62 15.08
CA THR A 217 -9.25 -8.73 14.22
C THR A 217 -8.44 -10.01 14.54
N PRO A 218 -9.09 -11.15 14.83
CA PRO A 218 -8.41 -12.39 15.20
C PRO A 218 -7.36 -12.84 14.17
N GLY A 219 -6.17 -13.18 14.66
CA GLY A 219 -5.06 -13.69 13.85
C GLY A 219 -4.21 -12.63 13.16
N VAL A 220 -4.57 -11.33 13.21
CA VAL A 220 -3.73 -10.24 12.68
C VAL A 220 -2.39 -10.21 13.40
N GLY A 221 -1.31 -10.11 12.62
CA GLY A 221 0.06 -9.95 13.11
C GLY A 221 0.30 -8.52 13.59
N ARG A 222 1.09 -7.76 12.82
CA ARG A 222 1.36 -6.33 12.98
C ARG A 222 0.48 -5.49 12.05
N VAL A 223 0.19 -4.27 12.43
CA VAL A 223 -0.44 -3.23 11.60
C VAL A 223 0.63 -2.21 11.26
N HIS A 224 1.20 -2.32 10.07
CA HIS A 224 2.12 -1.34 9.51
C HIS A 224 1.33 -0.22 8.84
N ILE A 225 1.90 0.99 8.85
CA ILE A 225 1.31 2.15 8.20
C ILE A 225 2.32 2.74 7.23
N LEU A 226 1.90 3.01 5.99
CA LEU A 226 2.65 3.81 5.03
C LEU A 226 1.83 5.04 4.68
N ALA A 227 2.35 6.22 4.97
CA ALA A 227 1.66 7.47 4.75
C ALA A 227 2.53 8.41 3.90
N HIS A 228 1.91 9.14 2.99
CA HIS A 228 2.59 10.09 2.11
C HIS A 228 2.07 11.51 2.33
N SER A 229 2.98 12.50 2.33
CA SER A 229 2.61 13.93 2.31
C SER A 229 1.62 14.29 3.42
N MET A 230 0.48 14.92 3.10
CA MET A 230 -0.60 15.26 4.03
C MET A 230 -1.24 14.04 4.71
N GLY A 231 -1.12 12.84 4.12
CA GLY A 231 -1.47 11.58 4.78
C GLY A 231 -0.61 11.29 6.01
N THR A 232 0.63 11.81 6.08
CA THR A 232 1.49 11.70 7.26
C THR A 232 0.96 12.56 8.42
N TRP A 233 0.46 13.77 8.14
CA TRP A 233 -0.21 14.63 9.13
C TRP A 233 -1.40 13.91 9.75
N LEU A 234 -2.29 13.36 8.91
CA LEU A 234 -3.44 12.56 9.36
C LEU A 234 -3.00 11.36 10.20
N THR A 235 -1.99 10.62 9.75
CA THR A 235 -1.45 9.47 10.47
C THR A 235 -0.90 9.84 11.85
N MET A 236 -0.09 10.89 11.95
CA MET A 236 0.50 11.30 13.22
C MET A 236 -0.53 11.86 14.21
N GLU A 237 -1.54 12.61 13.74
CA GLU A 237 -2.65 13.02 14.61
C GLU A 237 -3.49 11.83 15.10
N THR A 238 -3.75 10.86 14.22
CA THR A 238 -4.49 9.63 14.57
C THR A 238 -3.74 8.77 15.60
N LEU A 239 -2.42 8.58 15.43
CA LEU A 239 -1.59 7.85 16.39
C LEU A 239 -1.40 8.61 17.70
N ARG A 240 -1.30 9.95 17.65
CA ARG A 240 -1.32 10.80 18.85
C ARG A 240 -2.64 10.64 19.62
N GLU A 241 -3.78 10.53 18.93
CA GLU A 241 -5.09 10.27 19.55
C GLU A 241 -5.17 8.85 20.14
N ALA A 242 -4.60 7.84 19.48
CA ALA A 242 -4.42 6.49 20.03
C ALA A 242 -3.60 6.52 21.34
N ALA A 243 -2.50 7.26 21.38
CA ALA A 243 -1.69 7.43 22.58
C ALA A 243 -2.45 8.15 23.71
N LEU A 244 -3.25 9.17 23.40
CA LEU A 244 -4.08 9.88 24.38
C LEU A 244 -5.27 9.06 24.90
N SER A 245 -5.76 8.11 24.11
CA SER A 245 -6.83 7.16 24.50
C SER A 245 -6.29 5.87 25.17
N GLY A 246 -4.97 5.77 25.37
CA GLY A 246 -4.34 4.67 26.12
C GLY A 246 -3.88 3.48 25.27
N THR A 247 -3.92 3.58 23.94
CA THR A 247 -3.47 2.53 23.00
C THR A 247 -2.37 3.03 22.04
N PRO A 248 -1.23 3.58 22.56
CA PRO A 248 -0.17 4.22 21.75
C PRO A 248 0.46 3.29 20.70
N ASP A 249 0.35 1.98 20.89
CA ASP A 249 0.89 0.94 20.00
C ASP A 249 -0.21 0.02 19.45
N LEU A 250 -1.48 0.48 19.41
CA LEU A 250 -2.65 -0.30 18.99
C LEU A 250 -2.82 -1.62 19.77
N ASN A 251 -2.53 -1.62 21.09
CA ASN A 251 -2.53 -2.82 21.95
C ASN A 251 -1.47 -3.85 21.53
N GLY A 252 -0.23 -3.40 21.36
CA GLY A 252 0.90 -4.23 20.92
C GLY A 252 0.88 -4.60 19.43
N LYS A 253 -0.04 -4.05 18.63
CA LYS A 253 -0.22 -4.40 17.21
C LYS A 253 0.48 -3.46 16.23
N LEU A 254 0.84 -2.24 16.63
CA LEU A 254 1.50 -1.28 15.75
C LEU A 254 2.88 -1.82 15.29
N GLY A 255 3.02 -2.00 13.98
CA GLY A 255 4.25 -2.36 13.29
C GLY A 255 5.10 -1.14 12.95
N GLN A 256 5.74 -1.14 11.79
CA GLN A 256 6.48 0.02 11.30
C GLN A 256 5.51 1.11 10.79
N VAL A 257 5.87 2.37 11.02
CA VAL A 257 5.18 3.55 10.48
C VAL A 257 6.14 4.30 9.55
N LEU A 258 5.86 4.24 8.26
CA LEU A 258 6.68 4.81 7.20
C LEU A 258 6.04 6.13 6.73
N LEU A 259 6.75 7.24 6.90
CA LEU A 259 6.31 8.58 6.55
C LEU A 259 7.10 9.09 5.34
N ALA A 260 6.49 9.06 4.16
CA ALA A 260 7.10 9.50 2.91
C ALA A 260 6.83 10.99 2.63
N ALA A 261 7.89 11.77 2.45
CA ALA A 261 7.85 13.22 2.20
C ALA A 261 6.88 13.97 3.16
N PRO A 262 7.01 13.82 4.49
CA PRO A 262 5.99 14.28 5.43
C PRO A 262 5.78 15.79 5.45
N ASP A 263 4.53 16.19 5.20
CA ASP A 263 4.04 17.56 5.32
C ASP A 263 3.55 17.83 6.76
N ILE A 264 4.50 17.79 7.69
CA ILE A 264 4.31 18.07 9.12
C ILE A 264 5.35 19.12 9.53
N ASP A 265 4.96 20.09 10.36
CA ASP A 265 5.93 20.93 11.05
C ASP A 265 6.81 20.10 12.00
N LEU A 266 8.12 20.38 12.04
CA LEU A 266 9.07 19.68 12.89
C LEU A 266 8.75 19.81 14.39
N SER A 267 8.30 20.97 14.87
CA SER A 267 7.98 21.15 16.29
C SER A 267 6.72 20.36 16.69
N VAL A 268 5.71 20.33 15.82
CA VAL A 268 4.52 19.51 16.00
C VAL A 268 4.86 18.03 15.95
N PHE A 269 5.69 17.58 15.00
CA PHE A 269 6.14 16.19 14.93
C PHE A 269 6.86 15.77 16.23
N ARG A 270 7.76 16.62 16.78
CA ARG A 270 8.42 16.36 18.07
C ARG A 270 7.42 16.18 19.22
N GLN A 271 6.33 16.96 19.25
CA GLN A 271 5.29 16.80 20.25
C GLN A 271 4.43 15.54 20.04
N GLN A 272 4.18 15.14 18.80
CA GLN A 272 3.45 13.91 18.47
C GLN A 272 4.29 12.66 18.81
N ILE A 273 5.53 12.59 18.32
CA ILE A 273 6.41 11.42 18.45
C ILE A 273 6.85 11.15 19.90
N SER A 274 6.95 12.18 20.74
CA SER A 274 7.27 12.03 22.17
C SER A 274 6.23 11.25 23.00
N ARG A 275 5.09 10.90 22.39
CA ARG A 275 4.01 10.07 22.98
C ARG A 275 3.97 8.65 22.42
N LEU A 276 4.90 8.31 21.52
CA LEU A 276 4.91 7.11 20.70
C LEU A 276 6.29 6.45 20.76
N ASP A 277 6.36 5.18 20.38
CA ASP A 277 7.64 4.48 20.22
C ASP A 277 8.30 4.92 18.92
N ALA A 278 9.22 5.89 19.02
CA ALA A 278 9.94 6.47 17.89
C ALA A 278 10.72 5.43 17.06
N SER A 279 11.14 4.31 17.66
CA SER A 279 11.90 3.26 16.95
C SER A 279 11.09 2.57 15.84
N LYS A 280 9.75 2.64 15.91
CA LYS A 280 8.84 2.13 14.87
C LYS A 280 8.74 3.06 13.66
N PHE A 281 9.26 4.28 13.72
CA PHE A 281 9.07 5.29 12.68
C PHE A 281 10.25 5.36 11.72
N SER A 282 9.91 5.47 10.43
CA SER A 282 10.86 5.63 9.33
C SER A 282 10.41 6.81 8.46
N VAL A 283 11.25 7.83 8.36
CA VAL A 283 10.94 9.07 7.65
C VAL A 283 11.77 9.16 6.37
N PHE A 284 11.11 9.27 5.23
CA PHE A 284 11.78 9.45 3.93
C PHE A 284 11.73 10.93 3.56
N VAL A 285 12.89 11.59 3.54
CA VAL A 285 13.03 13.04 3.30
C VAL A 285 13.56 13.34 1.90
N SER A 286 13.14 14.45 1.32
CA SER A 286 13.54 14.85 -0.04
C SER A 286 13.90 16.33 -0.09
N LYS A 287 15.19 16.61 -0.28
CA LYS A 287 15.70 17.98 -0.48
C LYS A 287 15.10 18.57 -1.76
N GLY A 288 14.73 19.84 -1.69
CA GLY A 288 14.19 20.57 -2.84
C GLY A 288 12.73 20.27 -3.19
N ASP A 289 11.99 19.50 -2.37
CA ASP A 289 10.54 19.32 -2.57
C ASP A 289 9.82 20.68 -2.58
N ARG A 290 9.27 21.03 -3.74
CA ARG A 290 8.60 22.31 -3.99
C ARG A 290 7.21 22.37 -3.35
N ALA A 291 6.55 21.24 -3.11
CA ALA A 291 5.26 21.21 -2.42
C ALA A 291 5.44 21.54 -0.93
N LEU A 292 6.49 21.00 -0.30
CA LEU A 292 6.85 21.37 1.08
C LEU A 292 7.22 22.85 1.19
N GLN A 293 7.91 23.43 0.20
CA GLN A 293 8.20 24.88 0.16
C GLN A 293 6.93 25.74 0.05
N LEU A 294 5.93 25.32 -0.75
CA LEU A 294 4.62 25.98 -0.81
C LEU A 294 3.87 25.89 0.53
N SER A 295 3.92 24.73 1.19
CA SER A 295 3.29 24.54 2.52
C SER A 295 3.96 25.37 3.62
N ALA A 296 5.27 25.60 3.53
CA ALA A 296 6.07 26.37 4.49
C ALA A 296 5.85 27.87 4.29
N GLY A 297 5.79 28.35 3.04
CA GLY A 297 5.49 29.75 2.71
C GLY A 297 4.13 30.25 3.21
N LEU A 298 3.19 29.34 3.51
CA LEU A 298 1.87 29.64 4.08
C LEU A 298 1.80 29.57 5.62
N GLN A 299 2.76 28.92 6.28
CA GLN A 299 2.68 28.58 7.72
C GLN A 299 3.95 28.92 8.52
N GLY A 300 5.00 29.51 7.91
CA GLY A 300 6.17 30.08 8.59
C GLY A 300 7.23 29.08 9.07
N ASP A 301 6.85 27.84 9.37
CA ASP A 301 7.72 26.86 10.04
C ASP A 301 8.30 25.77 9.13
N ARG A 302 9.28 25.03 9.68
CA ARG A 302 10.15 24.09 8.95
C ARG A 302 9.53 22.69 8.86
N ARG A 303 9.28 22.21 7.64
CA ARG A 303 8.74 20.87 7.39
C ARG A 303 9.73 19.74 7.66
N LEU A 304 9.23 18.68 8.28
CA LEU A 304 9.96 17.43 8.54
C LEU A 304 10.51 16.79 7.25
N GLY A 305 9.70 16.72 6.19
CA GLY A 305 10.10 16.12 4.91
C GLY A 305 11.19 16.89 4.15
N ALA A 306 11.49 18.12 4.57
CA ALA A 306 12.48 19.02 3.96
C ALA A 306 13.78 19.17 4.79
N LEU A 307 14.00 18.28 5.76
CA LEU A 307 15.29 18.17 6.45
C LEU A 307 16.36 17.58 5.53
N ASP A 308 17.62 17.99 5.73
CA ASP A 308 18.79 17.54 4.99
C ASP A 308 19.71 16.71 5.91
N PRO A 309 19.71 15.37 5.85
CA PRO A 309 20.62 14.53 6.65
C PRO A 309 22.13 14.76 6.37
N GLY A 310 22.45 15.43 5.26
CA GLY A 310 23.80 15.90 4.92
C GLY A 310 24.22 17.18 5.65
N SER A 311 23.28 17.95 6.20
CA SER A 311 23.54 19.19 6.96
C SER A 311 23.85 18.89 8.42
N SER A 312 24.97 19.41 8.93
CA SER A 312 25.34 19.27 10.36
C SER A 312 24.29 19.83 11.32
N ARG A 313 23.60 20.92 10.92
CA ARG A 313 22.50 21.54 11.68
C ARG A 313 21.27 20.65 11.79
N ASP A 314 21.08 19.75 10.83
CA ASP A 314 19.87 18.94 10.72
C ASP A 314 20.06 17.56 11.34
N ARG A 315 21.29 17.01 11.33
CA ARG A 315 21.62 15.75 12.02
C ARG A 315 21.25 15.82 13.50
N GLU A 316 21.69 16.85 14.22
CA GLU A 316 21.34 17.01 15.64
C GLU A 316 19.81 17.07 15.88
N LEU A 317 19.06 17.67 14.95
CA LEU A 317 17.60 17.69 15.00
C LEU A 317 16.98 16.30 14.74
N ILE A 318 17.53 15.55 13.77
CA ILE A 318 17.12 14.21 13.35
C ILE A 318 17.43 13.17 14.43
N ASP A 319 18.66 13.16 14.95
CA ASP A 319 19.13 12.25 15.98
C ASP A 319 18.28 12.39 17.25
N GLY A 320 17.90 13.64 17.57
CA GLY A 320 16.97 13.98 18.66
C GLY A 320 15.50 13.59 18.44
N LEU A 321 15.12 13.00 17.29
CA LEU A 321 13.78 12.44 17.06
C LEU A 321 13.65 10.98 17.48
N GLY A 322 14.76 10.22 17.52
CA GLY A 322 14.74 8.77 17.78
C GLY A 322 14.11 7.93 16.67
N VAL A 323 13.92 8.48 15.46
CA VAL A 323 13.33 7.79 14.29
C VAL A 323 14.42 7.42 13.29
N SER A 324 14.16 6.42 12.43
CA SER A 324 15.01 6.18 11.26
C SER A 324 14.75 7.23 10.19
N VAL A 325 15.78 7.81 9.59
CA VAL A 325 15.64 8.78 8.49
C VAL A 325 16.38 8.31 7.25
N TYR A 326 15.69 8.34 6.11
CA TYR A 326 16.19 7.93 4.79
C TYR A 326 16.16 9.12 3.84
N ASP A 327 17.33 9.48 3.31
CA ASP A 327 17.44 10.52 2.27
C ASP A 327 17.07 9.92 0.91
N ILE A 328 15.98 10.40 0.30
CA ILE A 328 15.53 9.98 -1.04
C ILE A 328 15.71 11.09 -2.10
N SER A 329 16.46 12.15 -1.78
CA SER A 329 16.68 13.30 -2.69
C SER A 329 17.32 12.91 -4.03
N ALA A 330 18.10 11.82 -4.06
CA ALA A 330 18.68 11.31 -5.30
C ALA A 330 17.63 10.83 -6.32
N PHE A 331 16.42 10.52 -5.86
CA PHE A 331 15.31 10.01 -6.67
C PHE A 331 14.23 11.09 -6.97
N SER A 332 14.43 12.32 -6.51
CA SER A 332 13.45 13.42 -6.65
C SER A 332 13.70 14.33 -7.87
N SER A 333 14.41 13.84 -8.89
CA SER A 333 14.78 14.62 -10.07
C SER A 333 13.56 14.96 -10.95
N GLY A 334 13.10 16.21 -10.91
CA GLY A 334 12.06 16.72 -11.82
C GLY A 334 11.30 17.91 -11.24
N LEU A 335 10.38 18.47 -12.04
CA LEU A 335 9.47 19.53 -11.59
C LEU A 335 8.39 19.04 -10.59
N ILE A 336 8.33 17.73 -10.33
CA ILE A 336 7.26 17.01 -9.60
C ILE A 336 7.88 16.04 -8.56
N GLY A 337 8.88 16.50 -7.79
CA GLY A 337 9.62 15.64 -6.85
C GLY A 337 8.83 15.06 -5.67
N HIS A 338 7.58 15.50 -5.47
CA HIS A 338 6.76 15.18 -4.30
C HIS A 338 6.19 13.74 -4.30
N ASP A 339 5.83 13.22 -5.47
CA ASP A 339 5.18 11.90 -5.63
C ASP A 339 6.19 10.77 -5.93
N ASN A 340 7.47 11.12 -6.11
CA ASN A 340 8.50 10.20 -6.60
C ASN A 340 8.92 9.10 -5.62
N TYR A 341 8.55 9.17 -4.34
CA TYR A 341 8.93 8.15 -3.35
C TYR A 341 8.50 6.73 -3.76
N ALA A 342 7.38 6.61 -4.49
CA ALA A 342 6.87 5.34 -4.97
C ALA A 342 7.19 5.06 -6.45
N ASN A 343 7.73 6.05 -7.19
CA ASN A 343 8.21 5.89 -8.56
C ASN A 343 9.68 5.42 -8.62
N ALA A 344 10.33 5.30 -7.47
CA ALA A 344 11.74 4.92 -7.36
C ALA A 344 11.85 3.46 -6.87
N PRO A 345 12.24 2.49 -7.72
CA PRO A 345 12.34 1.07 -7.35
C PRO A 345 13.18 0.83 -6.09
N ALA A 346 14.26 1.61 -5.91
CA ALA A 346 15.11 1.52 -4.71
C ALA A 346 14.37 1.89 -3.42
N VAL A 347 13.49 2.90 -3.46
CA VAL A 347 12.71 3.35 -2.30
C VAL A 347 11.57 2.36 -2.02
N VAL A 348 10.89 1.87 -3.06
CA VAL A 348 9.83 0.85 -2.92
C VAL A 348 10.40 -0.48 -2.41
N SER A 349 11.58 -0.87 -2.88
CA SER A 349 12.33 -2.02 -2.36
C SER A 349 12.73 -1.85 -0.89
N GLN A 350 13.16 -0.64 -0.48
CA GLN A 350 13.46 -0.33 0.92
C GLN A 350 12.20 -0.34 1.80
N ILE A 351 11.06 0.15 1.30
CA ILE A 351 9.74 0.05 1.95
C ILE A 351 9.39 -1.43 2.15
N GLY A 352 9.44 -2.24 1.08
CA GLY A 352 9.18 -3.68 1.11
C GLY A 352 10.07 -4.42 2.10
N ALA A 353 11.39 -4.15 2.10
CA ALA A 353 12.33 -4.70 3.07
C ALA A 353 11.97 -4.31 4.51
N THR A 354 11.63 -3.03 4.75
CA THR A 354 11.25 -2.52 6.08
C THR A 354 9.96 -3.16 6.61
N LEU A 355 8.96 -3.38 5.74
CA LEU A 355 7.71 -4.05 6.09
C LEU A 355 7.90 -5.55 6.34
N ASN A 356 8.76 -6.21 5.56
CA ASN A 356 9.04 -7.64 5.66
C ASN A 356 10.07 -8.00 6.75
N LYS A 357 10.75 -7.03 7.38
CA LYS A 357 11.69 -7.27 8.49
C LYS A 357 11.01 -7.97 9.67
N ALA A 358 11.74 -8.94 10.25
CA ALA A 358 11.39 -9.53 11.54
C ALA A 358 11.58 -8.50 12.69
N PRO A 359 10.92 -8.66 13.85
CA PRO A 359 10.87 -7.63 14.90
C PRO A 359 12.20 -7.18 15.55
N THR A 360 13.32 -7.84 15.27
CA THR A 360 14.56 -7.74 16.07
C THR A 360 15.72 -6.99 15.41
N ASP A 361 15.54 -6.37 14.23
CA ASP A 361 16.67 -5.92 13.39
C ASP A 361 16.57 -4.44 12.93
N GLN A 362 16.75 -3.52 13.90
CA GLN A 362 16.64 -2.07 13.73
C GLN A 362 18.00 -1.38 13.50
N GLY A 363 18.64 -1.66 12.35
CA GLY A 363 19.80 -0.91 11.87
C GLY A 363 19.42 0.22 10.89
N GLN A 364 19.98 1.43 11.08
CA GLN A 364 19.92 2.51 10.11
C GLN A 364 20.73 2.14 8.85
N ALA A 365 20.21 2.48 7.66
CA ALA A 365 20.88 2.22 6.39
C ALA A 365 20.79 3.45 5.46
N VAL A 366 21.94 3.86 4.91
CA VAL A 366 22.01 4.85 3.84
C VAL A 366 21.79 4.13 2.51
N ILE A 367 20.91 4.65 1.66
CA ILE A 367 20.66 4.09 0.32
C ILE A 367 21.79 4.55 -0.61
N ASP A 368 22.78 3.69 -0.85
CA ASP A 368 23.79 3.92 -1.88
C ASP A 368 23.20 3.63 -3.28
N ALA A 369 23.30 4.63 -4.16
CA ALA A 369 22.80 4.57 -5.52
C ALA A 369 23.84 4.08 -6.56
N GLY A 370 25.02 3.62 -6.11
CA GLY A 370 26.16 3.32 -6.98
C GLY A 370 26.38 1.86 -7.43
N ALA A 371 25.65 0.88 -6.90
CA ALA A 371 25.93 -0.54 -7.17
C ALA A 371 25.13 -1.12 -8.34
N ASP A 372 25.83 -1.65 -9.36
CA ASP A 372 25.25 -2.53 -10.39
C ASP A 372 24.73 -3.83 -9.73
N ARG A 373 23.41 -4.05 -9.82
CA ARG A 373 22.72 -5.21 -9.22
C ARG A 373 22.44 -6.34 -10.22
N SER A 374 23.10 -6.36 -11.37
CA SER A 374 23.07 -7.51 -12.29
C SER A 374 23.71 -8.78 -11.70
N VAL A 375 24.53 -8.64 -10.65
CA VAL A 375 25.18 -9.76 -9.93
C VAL A 375 24.43 -10.11 -8.65
N ARG A 376 23.88 -11.34 -8.58
CA ARG A 376 23.32 -11.89 -7.33
C ARG A 376 24.44 -12.19 -6.32
N PRO A 377 24.34 -11.77 -5.05
CA PRO A 377 25.22 -12.24 -3.98
C PRO A 377 25.07 -13.75 -3.75
N ASP A 378 26.15 -14.44 -3.40
CA ASP A 378 26.12 -15.86 -3.02
C ASP A 378 25.35 -16.02 -1.69
N PRO A 379 24.26 -16.82 -1.65
CA PRO A 379 23.48 -17.05 -0.42
C PRO A 379 24.22 -17.84 0.67
N ARG A 380 25.52 -18.12 0.53
CA ARG A 380 26.39 -18.75 1.55
C ARG A 380 27.53 -17.86 2.05
N ALA A 381 27.61 -16.61 1.62
CA ALA A 381 28.59 -15.67 2.16
C ALA A 381 28.25 -15.27 3.61
N ILE A 382 28.89 -15.92 4.59
CA ILE A 382 28.95 -15.42 5.96
C ILE A 382 29.92 -14.24 5.96
N THR A 383 29.41 -13.01 5.96
CA THR A 383 30.24 -11.83 6.22
C THR A 383 30.59 -11.79 7.71
N THR A 384 31.79 -12.24 8.06
CA THR A 384 32.31 -12.16 9.42
C THR A 384 32.59 -10.70 9.80
N THR A 385 31.98 -10.22 10.88
CA THR A 385 32.36 -8.97 11.52
C THR A 385 33.56 -9.23 12.43
N ASP A 386 34.72 -8.64 12.12
CA ASP A 386 35.86 -8.66 13.05
C ASP A 386 35.56 -7.81 14.29
N LEU A 387 35.95 -8.32 15.46
CA LEU A 387 35.76 -7.63 16.74
C LEU A 387 36.74 -6.44 16.90
N PRO A 388 36.31 -5.32 17.50
CA PRO A 388 37.23 -4.25 17.92
C PRO A 388 38.21 -4.73 19.04
N PRO A 389 39.32 -4.01 19.24
CA PRO A 389 40.61 -4.63 19.52
C PRO A 389 40.90 -4.93 20.99
N VAL A 390 41.89 -5.81 21.23
CA VAL A 390 42.57 -5.94 22.52
C VAL A 390 43.48 -4.74 22.74
N ALA A 391 43.38 -4.09 23.89
CA ALA A 391 44.22 -2.96 24.27
C ALA A 391 45.25 -3.37 25.33
N GLU A 392 46.54 -3.24 25.00
CA GLU A 392 47.73 -3.13 25.87
C GLU A 392 48.97 -3.03 24.94
N GLU A 393 50.08 -2.36 25.25
CA GLU A 393 50.50 -1.56 26.41
C GLU A 393 51.49 -0.48 25.90
N GLN A 394 51.69 0.62 26.64
CA GLN A 394 52.76 1.58 26.32
C GLN A 394 54.14 1.01 26.66
N LYS A 395 55.13 1.11 25.75
CA LYS A 395 56.55 1.27 26.16
C LYS A 395 57.50 1.80 25.08
N ALA A 396 57.99 3.01 25.38
CA ALA A 396 59.41 3.41 25.33
C ALA A 396 60.22 3.40 24.02
N ALA A 397 60.63 4.62 23.66
CA ALA A 397 62.02 5.06 23.44
C ALA A 397 62.62 5.11 22.01
N GLN A 398 63.20 6.30 21.78
CA GLN A 398 64.18 6.72 20.75
C GLN A 398 63.65 7.00 19.34
#